data_AF-A0AA36BRJ4-F1
#
_entry.id   AF-A0AA36BRJ4-F1
#
_cell.length_a   1.000
_cell.length_b   1.000
_cell.length_c   1.000
_cell.angle_alpha   90.00
_cell.angle_beta   90.00
_cell.angle_gamma   90.00
#
_symmetry.space_group_name_H-M   'P 1'
#
loop_
_entity.id
_entity.type
_entity.pdbx_description
1 polymer ?
#
loop_
_entity_poly.entity_id
_entity_poly.type
_entity_poly.pdbx_seq_one_letter_code
_entity_poly.pdbx_strand_id
1 'polypeptide(L)'
;MKEHVSEAKEMFSTSNKVTRPEKALILAFMAGSRVNPCPEQGDIISIRLSENEEIRTQPEGTKKVTVETFFQMNYVTGEWKRVSKTH
;
A
#
# COMPACT_ATOMS: atom_id res chain seq x y z
N MET A 1 9.43 17.82 -0.94
CA MET A 1 10.02 16.91 0.08
C MET A 1 9.12 16.71 1.31
N LYS A 2 8.42 17.72 1.85
CA LYS A 2 7.57 17.56 3.05
C LYS A 2 6.26 16.78 2.81
N GLU A 3 5.74 16.78 1.59
CA GLU A 3 4.43 16.20 1.27
C GLU A 3 4.44 14.67 1.29
N HIS A 4 5.47 14.03 0.73
CA HIS A 4 5.57 12.56 0.71
C HIS A 4 5.72 11.94 2.11
N VAL A 5 6.40 12.63 3.03
CA VAL A 5 6.56 12.16 4.42
C VAL A 5 5.23 12.20 5.18
N SER A 6 4.39 13.20 4.90
CA SER A 6 3.05 13.30 5.50
C SER A 6 2.15 12.16 5.03
N GLU A 7 2.16 11.88 3.73
CA GLU A 7 1.34 10.82 3.13
C GLU A 7 1.75 9.43 3.62
N ALA A 8 3.06 9.17 3.73
CA ALA A 8 3.59 7.95 4.34
C ALA A 8 3.07 7.73 5.76
N LYS A 9 3.06 8.80 6.57
CA LYS A 9 2.71 8.75 7.98
C LYS A 9 1.21 8.46 8.16
N GLU A 10 0.37 9.11 7.36
CA GLU A 10 -1.07 8.85 7.34
C GLU A 10 -1.38 7.42 6.90
N MET A 11 -0.69 6.96 5.86
CA MET A 11 -0.79 5.60 5.35
C MET A 11 -0.41 4.57 6.42
N PHE A 12 0.73 4.74 7.09
CA PHE A 12 1.15 3.82 8.15
C PHE A 12 0.26 3.86 9.39
N SER A 13 -0.45 4.96 9.63
CA SER A 13 -1.40 5.06 10.75
C SER A 13 -2.66 4.23 10.52
N THR A 14 -3.05 4.03 9.26
CA THR A 14 -4.21 3.21 8.86
C THR A 14 -3.82 1.78 8.48
N SER A 15 -2.52 1.53 8.30
CA SER A 15 -1.95 0.23 7.98
C SER A 15 -1.94 -0.73 9.18
N ASN A 16 -2.48 -1.93 9.03
CA ASN A 16 -2.43 -2.99 10.06
C ASN A 16 -1.64 -4.24 9.64
N LYS A 17 -1.20 -4.35 8.37
CA LYS A 17 -0.43 -5.49 7.84
C LYS A 17 1.01 -5.15 7.48
N VAL A 18 1.35 -3.86 7.36
CA VAL A 18 2.69 -3.46 6.89
C VAL A 18 3.75 -3.59 8.00
N THR A 19 4.82 -4.33 7.69
CA THR A 19 5.93 -4.64 8.60
C THR A 19 7.00 -3.54 8.61
N ARG A 20 7.92 -3.58 9.58
CA ARG A 20 9.06 -2.64 9.64
C ARG A 20 9.91 -2.59 8.36
N PRO A 21 10.38 -3.71 7.78
CA PRO A 21 11.15 -3.67 6.53
C PRO A 21 10.33 -3.11 5.37
N GLU A 22 9.05 -3.43 5.28
CA GLU A 22 8.15 -2.89 4.25
C GLU A 22 7.93 -1.38 4.38
N LYS A 23 7.77 -0.86 5.61
CA LYS A 23 7.70 0.59 5.86
C LYS A 23 8.97 1.30 5.40
N ALA A 24 10.14 0.73 5.70
CA ALA A 24 11.41 1.27 5.26
C ALA A 24 11.52 1.30 3.72
N LEU A 25 11.01 0.28 3.06
CA LEU A 25 10.99 0.16 1.61
C LEU A 25 10.09 1.23 0.96
N ILE A 26 8.88 1.43 1.50
CA ILE A 26 7.96 2.49 1.04
C ILE A 26 8.58 3.87 1.26
N LEU A 27 9.15 4.14 2.44
CA LEU A 27 9.83 5.40 2.75
C LEU A 27 11.02 5.65 1.82
N ALA A 28 11.85 4.63 1.57
CA ALA A 28 12.98 4.73 0.65
C ALA A 28 12.48 5.08 -0.76
N PHE A 29 11.44 4.41 -1.25
CA PHE A 29 10.87 4.68 -2.57
C PHE A 29 10.31 6.11 -2.68
N MET A 30 9.56 6.57 -1.68
CA MET A 30 9.03 7.94 -1.62
C MET A 30 10.13 8.99 -1.46
N ALA A 31 11.27 8.63 -0.86
CA ALA A 31 12.47 9.48 -0.82
C ALA A 31 13.23 9.53 -2.15
N GLY A 32 12.81 8.75 -3.17
CA GLY A 32 13.41 8.70 -4.50
C GLY A 32 14.30 7.48 -4.74
N SER A 33 14.38 6.53 -3.80
CA SER A 33 15.12 5.28 -4.01
C SER A 33 14.43 4.42 -5.06
N ARG A 34 15.15 4.14 -6.15
CA ARG A 34 14.73 3.23 -7.23
C ARG A 34 15.49 1.91 -7.20
N VAL A 35 16.13 1.58 -6.08
CA VAL A 35 16.81 0.30 -5.91
C VAL A 35 15.75 -0.76 -5.60
N ASN A 36 15.49 -1.65 -6.56
CA ASN A 36 14.61 -2.80 -6.36
C ASN A 36 15.34 -3.86 -5.51
N PRO A 37 14.91 -4.12 -4.26
CA PRO A 37 15.55 -5.14 -3.43
C PRO A 37 15.24 -6.57 -3.87
N CYS A 38 14.18 -6.78 -4.67
CA CYS A 38 13.70 -8.08 -5.11
C CYS A 38 13.47 -8.09 -6.63
N PRO A 39 14.53 -8.01 -7.45
CA PRO A 39 14.39 -8.04 -8.92
C PRO A 39 13.68 -9.31 -9.43
N GLU A 40 13.77 -10.42 -8.69
CA GLU A 40 13.08 -11.67 -9.00
C GLU A 40 11.54 -11.57 -8.88
N GLN A 41 11.02 -10.65 -8.06
CA GLN A 41 9.57 -10.42 -7.93
C GLN A 41 9.02 -9.50 -9.04
N GLY A 42 9.90 -9.00 -9.90
CA GLY A 42 9.58 -8.09 -11.00
C GLY A 42 9.77 -6.61 -10.64
N ASP A 43 9.50 -5.76 -11.62
CA ASP A 43 9.72 -4.31 -11.54
C ASP A 43 8.71 -3.56 -10.66
N ILE A 44 7.59 -4.20 -10.34
CA ILE A 44 6.51 -3.61 -9.55
C ILE A 44 6.36 -4.37 -8.25
N ILE A 45 6.76 -3.75 -7.14
CA ILE A 45 6.57 -4.32 -5.81
C ILE A 45 5.23 -3.87 -5.25
N SER A 46 4.44 -4.82 -4.74
CA SER A 46 3.17 -4.55 -4.08
C SER A 46 3.25 -4.93 -2.61
N ILE A 47 3.05 -3.95 -1.72
CA ILE A 47 3.06 -4.15 -0.26
C ILE A 47 1.64 -4.02 0.27
N ARG A 48 1.18 -4.96 1.10
CA ARG A 48 -0.13 -4.87 1.75
C ARG A 48 -0.04 -3.90 2.94
N LEU A 49 -0.81 -2.82 2.86
CA LEU A 49 -0.89 -1.80 3.90
C LEU A 49 -1.85 -2.25 5.01
N SER A 50 -3.09 -2.55 4.63
CA SER A 50 -4.13 -2.94 5.57
C SER A 50 -5.06 -4.00 4.99
N GLU A 51 -5.74 -4.71 5.87
CA GLU A 51 -6.82 -5.64 5.59
C GLU A 51 -7.87 -5.46 6.68
N ASN A 52 -9.06 -5.03 6.30
CA ASN A 52 -10.15 -4.69 7.21
C ASN A 52 -11.46 -5.27 6.69
N GLU A 53 -12.28 -5.85 7.56
CA GLU A 53 -13.65 -6.24 7.21
C GLU A 53 -14.59 -5.03 7.37
N GLU A 54 -15.19 -4.59 6.27
CA GLU A 54 -16.23 -3.57 6.26
C GLU A 54 -17.61 -4.20 6.04
N ILE A 55 -18.61 -3.72 6.79
CA ILE A 55 -20.00 -4.08 6.56
C ILE A 55 -20.59 -3.05 5.61
N ARG A 56 -20.83 -3.42 4.36
CA ARG A 56 -21.51 -2.55 3.39
C ARG A 56 -22.98 -2.88 3.33
N THR A 57 -23.80 -1.87 3.59
CA THR A 57 -25.26 -1.93 3.38
C THR A 57 -25.54 -1.81 1.89
N GLN A 58 -26.03 -2.88 1.29
CA GLN A 58 -26.57 -2.90 -0.06
C GLN A 58 -28.10 -2.96 0.00
N PRO A 59 -28.82 -2.61 -1.09
CA PRO A 59 -30.28 -2.66 -1.10
C PRO A 59 -30.86 -4.06 -0.81
N GLU A 60 -30.09 -5.15 -1.05
CA GLU A 60 -30.49 -6.53 -0.70
C GLU A 60 -30.11 -6.96 0.73
N GLY A 61 -29.40 -6.12 1.49
CA GLY A 61 -28.96 -6.41 2.85
C GLY A 61 -27.53 -6.00 3.16
N THR A 62 -27.09 -6.21 4.40
CA THR A 62 -25.72 -5.92 4.83
C THR A 62 -24.79 -7.08 4.48
N LYS A 63 -23.76 -6.81 3.67
CA LYS A 63 -22.71 -7.78 3.33
C LYS A 63 -21.39 -7.39 3.98
N LYS A 64 -20.72 -8.35 4.60
CA LYS A 64 -19.32 -8.21 5.02
C LYS A 64 -18.43 -8.31 3.78
N VAL A 65 -17.63 -7.30 3.54
CA VAL A 65 -16.64 -7.23 2.46
C VAL A 65 -15.28 -6.96 3.08
N THR A 66 -14.27 -7.71 2.66
CA THR A 66 -12.91 -7.49 3.15
C THR A 66 -12.22 -6.49 2.22
N VAL A 67 -11.78 -5.37 2.77
CA VAL A 67 -11.06 -4.31 2.07
C VAL A 67 -9.57 -4.44 2.37
N GLU A 68 -8.81 -4.80 1.34
CA GLU A 68 -7.36 -4.88 1.37
C GLU A 68 -6.76 -3.68 0.64
N THR A 69 -5.90 -2.91 1.31
CA THR A 69 -5.19 -1.80 0.68
C THR A 69 -3.75 -2.21 0.38
N PHE A 70 -3.30 -1.96 -0.84
CA PHE A 70 -1.96 -2.26 -1.32
C PHE A 70 -1.25 -0.98 -1.79
N PHE A 71 0.04 -0.90 -1.52
CA PHE A 71 0.95 0.11 -2.06
C PHE A 71 1.79 -0.52 -3.16
N GLN A 72 1.56 -0.11 -4.40
CA GLN A 72 2.33 -0.58 -5.55
C GLN A 72 3.39 0.45 -5.91
N MET A 73 4.64 0.01 -6.03
CA MET A 73 5.78 0.82 -6.40
C MET A 73 6.37 0.28 -7.69
N ASN A 74 6.35 1.10 -8.73
CA ASN A 74 6.97 0.80 -10.00
C ASN A 74 8.41 1.31 -9.99
N TYR A 75 9.37 0.41 -9.92
CA TYR A 75 10.79 0.74 -9.91
C TYR A 75 11.33 1.17 -11.28
N VAL A 76 10.61 0.87 -12.37
CA VAL A 76 10.95 1.29 -13.74
C VAL A 76 10.53 2.73 -14.01
N THR A 77 9.27 3.09 -13.72
CA THR A 77 8.78 4.46 -13.95
C THR A 77 9.03 5.38 -12.76
N GLY A 78 9.26 4.80 -11.57
CA GLY A 78 9.34 5.54 -10.32
C GLY A 78 7.98 6.00 -9.78
N GLU A 79 6.89 5.55 -10.38
CA GLU A 79 5.56 5.89 -9.92
C GLU A 79 5.11 4.92 -8.83
N TRP A 80 4.32 5.41 -7.88
CA TRP A 80 3.62 4.56 -6.92
C TRP A 80 2.13 4.83 -6.99
N LYS A 81 1.34 3.85 -6.57
CA LYS A 81 -0.11 3.97 -6.47
C LYS A 81 -0.66 3.15 -5.30
N ARG A 82 -1.75 3.65 -4.73
CA ARG A 82 -2.55 2.92 -3.73
C ARG A 82 -3.69 2.18 -4.43
N VAL A 83 -3.81 0.89 -4.17
CA VAL A 83 -4.84 0.04 -4.76
C VAL A 83 -5.62 -0.61 -3.62
N SER A 84 -6.88 -0.24 -3.45
CA SER A 84 -7.80 -0.94 -2.55
C SER A 84 -8.55 -2.02 -3.33
N LYS A 85 -8.48 -3.27 -2.89
CA LYS A 85 -9.27 -4.38 -3.40
C LYS A 85 -10.29 -4.77 -2.35
N THR A 86 -11.52 -4.99 -2.79
CA THR A 86 -12.60 -5.53 -1.96
C THR A 86 -12.96 -6.92 -2.47
N HIS A 87 -13.02 -7.93 -1.60
CA HIS A 87 -13.45 -9.28 -1.96
C HIS A 87 -14.60 -9.77 -1.05
#